data_AF-A0A1M3HI05-F1
#
_entry.id   AF-A0A1M3HI05-F1
#
_cell.length_a   1.000
_cell.length_b   1.000
_cell.length_c   1.000
_cell.angle_alpha   90.00
_cell.angle_beta   90.00
_cell.angle_gamma   90.00
#
_symmetry.space_group_name_H-M   'P 1'
#
loop_
_entity.id
_entity.type
_entity.pdbx_description
1 polymer ?
#
loop_
_entity_poly.entity_id
_entity_poly.type
_entity_poly.pdbx_seq_one_letter_code
_entity_poly.pdbx_strand_id
1 'polypeptide(L)'
;MANDTNKFQAIISHCKEYGFIFPSSEIYDGLSAVYDYGQYGSELKKNIKDLWWKSMTQLHENIVGIDAAIFMHPTTWKASGHVDSFSDPMIDNKDSKKRYRVDHLIEGRIDELEKANKMGEASELQEKMDRLLAASDLAGLKQLIEDEDIVCGVSGTSNWTDVREFNLMFSTQLGSVSEEASEIYLRPETAQGIFVNFLNVQKTGRMKIPFGIAQIGKAFRNEIVARQFIFRMREFEQMEMQFFIRPGTEDQWYEYWKNERMKWHLSLGIPKEKYRFHDHVKLAFYAKAACDIEYEFPIGFKEVEGIHSRTDHDLKSHQQFSKKKMQYFDPEINQNYIPYVIETSIGLDRTCLMVLSEAYVEEDLSTPEKQDSRVVLRFPPKLAPIKLAVLPLVKKDGLPEIGREIMNTCKSQFRCFYEEKDAIGKRYRRMDAIGTPFCVTIDHQTKEDRTVTLRHRDSMQQERVPIAEIPAIVNKLIGG
;
A
#
# COMPACT_ATOMS: atom_id res chain seq x y z
N MET A 1 24.52 10.20 10.75
CA MET A 1 23.40 9.90 9.84
C MET A 1 23.56 8.47 9.41
N ALA A 2 22.68 7.57 9.84
CA ALA A 2 22.74 6.18 9.41
C ALA A 2 22.45 6.15 7.89
N ASN A 3 23.25 5.43 7.11
CA ASN A 3 22.97 5.17 5.69
C ASN A 3 21.51 4.71 5.54
N ASP A 4 20.78 5.17 4.51
CA ASP A 4 19.34 4.88 4.35
C ASP A 4 18.99 3.38 4.36
N THR A 5 19.95 2.53 3.95
CA THR A 5 19.85 1.06 4.07
C THR A 5 19.70 0.59 5.53
N ASN A 6 20.39 1.24 6.48
CA ASN A 6 20.26 0.95 7.90
C ASN A 6 18.89 1.39 8.44
N LYS A 7 18.35 2.51 7.94
CA LYS A 7 17.00 2.98 8.34
C LYS A 7 15.93 1.97 7.92
N PHE A 8 16.01 1.42 6.71
CA PHE A 8 15.04 0.41 6.26
C PHE A 8 15.04 -0.84 7.14
N GLN A 9 16.23 -1.37 7.48
CA GLN A 9 16.34 -2.52 8.37
C GLN A 9 15.83 -2.22 9.78
N ALA A 10 16.12 -1.02 10.31
CA ALA A 10 15.60 -0.58 11.60
C ALA A 10 14.06 -0.54 11.63
N ILE A 11 13.42 -0.06 10.56
CA ILE A 11 11.96 -0.08 10.41
C ILE A 11 11.41 -1.51 10.43
N ILE A 12 12.03 -2.43 9.69
CA ILE A 12 11.60 -3.84 9.64
C ILE A 12 11.70 -4.48 11.03
N SER A 13 12.85 -4.31 11.70
CA SER A 13 13.05 -4.81 13.06
C SER A 13 12.04 -4.24 14.04
N HIS A 14 11.78 -2.93 13.96
CA HIS A 14 10.79 -2.25 14.79
C HIS A 14 9.38 -2.78 14.57
N CYS A 15 9.00 -3.01 13.31
CA CYS A 15 7.67 -3.55 12.98
C CYS A 15 7.45 -4.91 13.64
N LYS A 16 8.46 -5.77 13.64
CA LYS A 16 8.40 -7.08 14.29
C LYS A 16 8.41 -6.96 15.81
N GLU A 17 9.30 -6.17 16.39
CA GLU A 17 9.42 -6.04 17.85
C GLU A 17 8.15 -5.46 18.49
N TYR A 18 7.54 -4.47 17.86
CA TYR A 18 6.42 -3.73 18.45
C TYR A 18 5.04 -4.24 18.02
N GLY A 19 4.94 -5.20 17.11
CA GLY A 19 3.67 -5.83 16.75
C GLY A 19 2.89 -5.12 15.64
N PHE A 20 3.61 -4.64 14.63
CA PHE A 20 3.04 -4.14 13.39
C PHE A 20 2.94 -5.23 12.32
N ILE A 21 4.05 -5.87 11.96
CA ILE A 21 4.11 -6.80 10.82
C ILE A 21 5.05 -7.98 11.16
N PHE A 22 4.62 -9.19 10.82
CA PHE A 22 5.37 -10.43 11.01
C PHE A 22 5.44 -11.24 9.71
N PRO A 23 6.47 -12.08 9.51
CA PRO A 23 6.42 -13.13 8.49
C PRO A 23 5.20 -14.04 8.70
N SER A 24 4.43 -14.29 7.63
CA SER A 24 3.29 -15.21 7.73
C SER A 24 3.78 -16.60 8.08
N SER A 25 3.10 -17.27 9.02
CA SER A 25 3.45 -18.64 9.45
C SER A 25 4.88 -18.76 9.99
N GLU A 26 5.36 -17.74 10.71
CA GLU A 26 6.74 -17.67 11.22
C GLU A 26 7.20 -18.91 12.00
N ILE A 27 6.30 -19.57 12.74
CA ILE A 27 6.62 -20.81 13.49
C ILE A 27 6.99 -22.01 12.58
N TYR A 28 6.69 -21.91 11.29
CA TYR A 28 7.00 -22.90 10.24
C TYR A 28 8.03 -22.35 9.24
N ASP A 29 9.02 -21.59 9.74
CA ASP A 29 10.07 -20.91 8.97
C ASP A 29 9.58 -19.76 8.07
N GLY A 30 8.29 -19.43 8.15
CA GLY A 30 7.67 -18.36 7.38
C GLY A 30 7.39 -18.72 5.92
N LEU A 31 6.44 -18.00 5.32
CA LEU A 31 6.17 -18.08 3.89
C LEU A 31 6.74 -16.85 3.17
N SER A 32 7.66 -17.09 2.24
CA SER A 32 8.32 -16.02 1.48
C SER A 32 7.30 -15.09 0.81
N ALA A 33 7.50 -13.77 0.97
CA ALA A 33 6.66 -12.70 0.43
C ALA A 33 5.24 -12.59 1.00
N VAL A 34 4.95 -13.28 2.10
CA VAL A 34 3.64 -13.26 2.74
C VAL A 34 3.81 -12.82 4.18
N TYR A 35 3.03 -11.84 4.60
CA TYR A 35 3.19 -11.18 5.90
C TYR A 35 1.85 -11.00 6.59
N ASP A 36 1.88 -11.11 7.91
CA ASP A 36 0.74 -10.90 8.78
C ASP A 36 0.84 -9.54 9.48
N TYR A 37 -0.27 -8.80 9.54
CA TYR A 37 -0.33 -7.55 10.30
C TYR A 37 -0.74 -7.84 11.75
N GLY A 38 0.13 -7.51 12.69
CA GLY A 38 -0.11 -7.61 14.14
C GLY A 38 -1.13 -6.58 14.64
N GLN A 39 -1.34 -6.51 15.95
CA GLN A 39 -2.41 -5.68 16.54
C GLN A 39 -2.32 -4.19 16.16
N TYR A 40 -1.12 -3.61 16.10
CA TYR A 40 -0.98 -2.19 15.75
C TYR A 40 -0.92 -1.97 14.24
N GLY A 41 -0.37 -2.94 13.49
CA GLY A 41 -0.36 -2.90 12.04
C GLY A 41 -1.76 -3.01 11.46
N SER A 42 -2.59 -3.89 12.02
CA SER A 42 -3.99 -4.07 11.60
C SER A 42 -4.81 -2.80 11.82
N GLU A 43 -4.65 -2.14 12.98
CA GLU A 43 -5.31 -0.85 13.25
C GLU A 43 -4.77 0.29 12.37
N LEU A 44 -3.45 0.35 12.12
CA LEU A 44 -2.87 1.31 11.16
C LEU A 44 -3.47 1.12 9.76
N LYS A 45 -3.45 -0.12 9.27
CA LYS A 45 -3.98 -0.51 7.96
C LYS A 45 -5.46 -0.17 7.85
N LYS A 46 -6.23 -0.42 8.91
CA LYS A 46 -7.65 -0.02 8.99
C LYS A 46 -7.84 1.49 8.93
N ASN A 47 -7.07 2.27 9.70
CA ASN A 47 -7.17 3.74 9.68
C ASN A 47 -6.88 4.32 8.29
N ILE A 48 -5.90 3.78 7.58
CA ILE A 48 -5.58 4.18 6.20
C ILE A 48 -6.74 3.83 5.26
N LYS A 49 -7.30 2.61 5.36
CA LYS A 49 -8.47 2.19 4.58
C LYS A 49 -9.67 3.10 4.81
N ASP A 50 -10.01 3.37 6.06
CA ASP A 50 -11.17 4.20 6.42
C ASP A 50 -11.00 5.63 5.90
N LEU A 51 -9.78 6.19 5.98
CA LEU A 51 -9.47 7.52 5.46
C LEU A 51 -9.60 7.58 3.93
N TRP A 52 -9.07 6.57 3.22
CA TRP A 52 -9.21 6.47 1.77
C TRP A 52 -10.68 6.29 1.38
N TRP A 53 -11.39 5.36 2.02
CA TRP A 53 -12.79 5.06 1.73
C TRP A 53 -13.68 6.29 1.93
N LYS A 54 -13.50 7.00 3.07
CA LYS A 54 -14.18 8.28 3.31
C LYS A 54 -13.87 9.29 2.21
N SER A 55 -12.59 9.44 1.83
CA SER A 55 -12.20 10.39 0.78
C SER A 55 -12.87 10.07 -0.55
N MET A 56 -12.97 8.78 -0.92
CA MET A 56 -13.54 8.36 -2.19
C MET A 56 -15.07 8.39 -2.17
N THR A 57 -15.72 7.70 -1.23
CA THR A 57 -17.16 7.41 -1.32
C THR A 57 -18.03 8.34 -0.48
N GLN A 58 -17.44 9.14 0.42
CA GLN A 58 -18.21 10.06 1.27
C GLN A 58 -17.95 11.53 0.89
N LEU A 59 -16.73 11.89 0.50
CA LEU A 59 -16.41 13.27 0.10
C LEU A 59 -16.72 13.56 -1.37
N HIS A 60 -16.88 12.53 -2.21
CA HIS A 60 -17.39 12.67 -3.57
C HIS A 60 -18.82 12.16 -3.67
N GLU A 61 -19.74 13.00 -4.14
CA GLU A 61 -21.17 12.67 -4.27
C GLU A 61 -21.46 11.62 -5.35
N ASN A 62 -20.53 11.45 -6.29
CA ASN A 62 -20.69 10.60 -7.47
C ASN A 62 -19.78 9.36 -7.45
N ILE A 63 -19.32 8.91 -6.28
CA ILE A 63 -18.51 7.68 -6.16
C ILE A 63 -19.17 6.73 -5.17
N VAL A 64 -19.34 5.49 -5.59
CA VAL A 64 -19.97 4.45 -4.77
C VAL A 64 -19.00 3.30 -4.55
N GLY A 65 -19.17 2.58 -3.44
CA GLY A 65 -18.35 1.43 -3.08
C GLY A 65 -18.96 0.10 -3.51
N ILE A 66 -18.13 -0.86 -3.88
CA ILE A 66 -18.50 -2.27 -4.01
C ILE A 66 -17.49 -3.19 -3.33
N ASP A 67 -17.87 -4.44 -3.12
CA ASP A 67 -16.99 -5.54 -2.70
C ASP A 67 -17.24 -6.77 -3.57
N ALA A 68 -16.45 -6.92 -4.64
CA ALA A 68 -16.52 -8.06 -5.54
C ALA A 68 -15.75 -9.25 -4.97
N ALA A 69 -16.22 -10.46 -5.29
CA ALA A 69 -15.54 -11.71 -4.93
C ALA A 69 -14.11 -11.81 -5.53
N ILE A 70 -13.25 -12.57 -4.87
CA ILE A 70 -11.92 -12.93 -5.38
C ILE A 70 -12.03 -13.93 -6.53
N PHE A 71 -12.89 -14.94 -6.35
CA PHE A 71 -13.16 -15.94 -7.39
C PHE A 71 -14.07 -15.33 -8.46
N MET A 72 -13.54 -15.25 -9.68
CA MET A 72 -14.26 -14.75 -10.85
C MET A 72 -14.20 -15.78 -11.97
N HIS A 73 -15.19 -15.75 -12.86
CA HIS A 73 -15.24 -16.63 -14.01
C HIS A 73 -13.96 -16.47 -14.86
N PRO A 74 -13.30 -17.55 -15.32
CA PRO A 74 -12.00 -17.48 -16.02
C PRO A 74 -11.98 -16.56 -17.25
N THR A 75 -13.11 -16.50 -17.98
CA THR A 75 -13.29 -15.59 -19.12
C THR A 75 -13.10 -14.12 -18.75
N THR A 76 -13.28 -13.72 -17.49
CA THR A 76 -12.97 -12.37 -17.00
C THR A 76 -11.51 -12.04 -17.27
N TRP A 77 -10.61 -12.95 -16.89
CA TRP A 77 -9.15 -12.78 -17.01
C TRP A 77 -8.71 -12.84 -18.47
N LYS A 78 -9.35 -13.69 -19.27
CA LYS A 78 -9.13 -13.72 -20.72
C LYS A 78 -9.57 -12.40 -21.39
N ALA A 79 -10.75 -11.89 -21.05
CA ALA A 79 -11.25 -10.63 -21.58
C ALA A 79 -10.33 -9.45 -21.21
N SER A 80 -9.83 -9.43 -19.98
CA SER A 80 -8.88 -8.41 -19.55
C SER A 80 -7.45 -8.56 -20.10
N GLY A 81 -7.16 -9.63 -20.85
CA GLY A 81 -5.82 -9.94 -21.36
C GLY A 81 -4.87 -10.60 -20.35
N HIS A 82 -5.23 -10.69 -19.07
CA HIS A 82 -4.34 -11.23 -18.03
C HIS A 82 -3.89 -12.67 -18.27
N VAL A 83 -4.73 -13.52 -18.88
CA VAL A 83 -4.32 -14.90 -19.21
C VAL A 83 -3.23 -14.93 -20.28
N ASP A 84 -3.30 -14.00 -21.25
CA ASP A 84 -2.47 -14.02 -22.45
C ASP A 84 -1.22 -13.15 -22.33
N SER A 85 -1.21 -12.13 -21.45
CA SER A 85 -0.13 -11.13 -21.37
C SER A 85 0.38 -10.82 -19.96
N PHE A 86 -0.12 -11.48 -18.91
CA PHE A 86 0.33 -11.25 -17.52
C PHE A 86 1.46 -12.21 -17.13
N SER A 87 2.51 -12.23 -17.95
CA SER A 87 3.69 -13.07 -17.77
C SER A 87 4.95 -12.21 -17.66
N ASP A 88 5.88 -12.64 -16.79
CA ASP A 88 7.21 -12.07 -16.72
C ASP A 88 8.24 -13.01 -17.38
N PRO A 89 9.26 -12.48 -18.06
CA PRO A 89 10.38 -13.29 -18.54
C PRO A 89 11.22 -13.76 -17.36
N MET A 90 11.36 -15.08 -17.24
CA MET A 90 12.06 -15.75 -16.15
C MET A 90 13.22 -16.60 -16.67
N ILE A 91 14.32 -16.60 -15.91
CA ILE A 91 15.51 -17.42 -16.15
C ILE A 91 15.97 -18.10 -14.86
N ASP A 92 16.53 -19.31 -14.95
CA ASP A 92 17.10 -20.03 -13.81
C ASP A 92 18.60 -20.21 -14.00
N ASN A 93 19.35 -20.10 -12.91
CA ASN A 93 20.74 -20.55 -12.92
C ASN A 93 20.77 -22.06 -12.60
N LYS A 94 21.40 -22.86 -13.45
CA LYS A 94 21.41 -24.33 -13.34
C LYS A 94 22.17 -24.83 -12.11
N ASP A 95 23.16 -24.08 -11.64
CA ASP A 95 24.01 -24.49 -10.52
C ASP A 95 23.35 -24.19 -9.16
N SER A 96 22.88 -22.95 -8.99
CA SER A 96 22.20 -22.52 -7.75
C SER A 96 20.72 -22.89 -7.68
N LYS A 97 20.11 -23.28 -8.82
CA LYS A 97 18.66 -23.51 -9.00
C LYS A 97 17.79 -22.31 -8.65
N LYS A 98 18.40 -21.12 -8.54
CA LYS A 98 17.69 -19.89 -8.20
C LYS A 98 17.06 -19.28 -9.44
N ARG A 99 15.81 -18.82 -9.25
CA ARG A 99 15.00 -18.14 -10.26
C ARG A 99 15.24 -16.64 -10.21
N TYR A 100 15.31 -16.04 -11.39
CA TYR A 100 15.47 -14.61 -11.56
C TYR A 100 14.46 -14.11 -12.58
N ARG A 101 13.96 -12.91 -12.29
CA ARG A 101 13.31 -12.05 -13.28
C ARG A 101 14.39 -11.48 -14.18
N VAL A 102 14.20 -11.60 -15.48
CA VAL A 102 15.21 -11.23 -16.49
C VAL A 102 15.43 -9.72 -16.52
N ASP A 103 14.35 -8.95 -16.50
CA ASP A 103 14.39 -7.49 -16.42
C ASP A 103 15.17 -7.01 -15.20
N HIS A 104 14.85 -7.50 -14.00
CA HIS A 104 15.58 -7.12 -12.78
C HIS A 104 17.06 -7.49 -12.80
N LEU A 105 17.42 -8.59 -13.48
CA LEU A 105 18.81 -9.03 -13.56
C LEU A 105 19.62 -8.06 -14.41
N ILE A 106 19.02 -7.55 -15.49
CA ILE A 106 19.61 -6.54 -16.37
C ILE A 106 19.58 -5.16 -15.69
N GLU A 107 18.48 -4.77 -15.03
CA GLU A 107 18.40 -3.53 -14.24
C GLU A 107 19.49 -3.48 -13.14
N GLY A 108 19.74 -4.60 -12.46
CA GLY A 108 20.83 -4.68 -11.48
C GLY A 108 22.21 -4.40 -12.08
N ARG A 109 22.42 -4.80 -13.35
CA ARG A 109 23.66 -4.48 -14.10
C ARG A 109 23.71 -3.00 -14.52
N ILE A 110 22.58 -2.43 -14.92
CA ILE A 110 22.44 -1.00 -15.22
C ILE A 110 22.81 -0.17 -13.98
N ASP A 111 22.27 -0.50 -12.81
CA ASP A 111 22.60 0.15 -11.53
C ASP A 111 24.11 0.10 -11.21
N GLU A 112 24.78 -1.01 -11.52
CA GLU A 112 26.24 -1.15 -11.36
C GLU A 112 27.01 -0.25 -12.31
N LEU A 113 26.60 -0.17 -13.58
CA LEU A 113 27.19 0.71 -14.58
C LEU A 113 27.01 2.19 -14.21
N GLU A 114 25.84 2.57 -13.73
CA GLU A 114 25.57 3.93 -13.24
C GLU A 114 26.47 4.28 -12.05
N LYS A 115 26.60 3.38 -11.06
CA LYS A 115 27.52 3.57 -9.92
C LYS A 115 29.00 3.65 -10.34
N ALA A 116 29.35 3.02 -11.45
CA ALA A 116 30.67 3.11 -12.06
C ALA A 116 30.86 4.36 -12.95
N ASN A 117 29.91 5.32 -12.95
CA ASN A 117 29.87 6.50 -13.82
C ASN A 117 29.86 6.19 -15.33
N LYS A 118 29.38 5.02 -15.73
CA LYS A 118 29.24 4.59 -17.14
C LYS A 118 27.82 4.82 -17.66
N MET A 119 27.35 6.07 -17.56
CA MET A 119 25.97 6.43 -17.90
C MET A 119 25.58 6.12 -19.36
N GLY A 120 26.52 6.19 -20.30
CA GLY A 120 26.27 5.87 -21.70
C GLY A 120 25.96 4.39 -21.94
N GLU A 121 26.76 3.50 -21.34
CA GLU A 121 26.56 2.04 -21.40
C GLU A 121 25.26 1.63 -20.69
N ALA A 122 24.98 2.24 -19.53
CA ALA A 122 23.74 2.02 -18.77
C ALA A 122 22.49 2.37 -19.60
N SER A 123 22.49 3.55 -20.25
CA SER A 123 21.37 3.98 -21.09
C SER A 123 21.18 3.10 -22.33
N GLU A 124 22.27 2.66 -22.97
CA GLU A 124 22.19 1.77 -24.14
C GLU A 124 21.64 0.39 -23.77
N LEU A 125 22.07 -0.16 -22.62
CA LEU A 125 21.57 -1.42 -22.11
C LEU A 125 20.08 -1.34 -21.74
N GLN A 126 19.66 -0.24 -21.12
CA GLN A 126 18.24 0.03 -20.83
C GLN A 126 17.42 0.04 -22.12
N GLU A 127 17.84 0.75 -23.16
CA GLU A 127 17.14 0.82 -24.45
C GLU A 127 17.05 -0.54 -25.16
N LYS A 128 18.12 -1.35 -25.10
CA LYS A 128 18.13 -2.71 -25.69
C LYS A 128 17.16 -3.63 -24.97
N MET A 129 17.22 -3.67 -23.63
CA MET A 129 16.27 -4.44 -22.82
C MET A 129 14.83 -4.01 -23.14
N ASP A 130 14.61 -2.71 -23.18
CA ASP A 130 13.31 -2.10 -23.44
C ASP A 130 12.71 -2.48 -24.79
N ARG A 131 13.55 -2.60 -25.82
CA ARG A 131 13.16 -3.02 -27.16
C ARG A 131 12.82 -4.51 -27.21
N LEU A 132 13.63 -5.34 -26.56
CA LEU A 132 13.45 -6.80 -26.55
C LEU A 132 12.20 -7.21 -25.75
N LEU A 133 11.94 -6.55 -24.62
CA LEU A 133 10.72 -6.73 -23.83
C LEU A 133 9.47 -6.34 -24.63
N ALA A 134 9.51 -5.20 -25.34
CA ALA A 134 8.38 -4.76 -26.17
C ALA A 134 8.08 -5.69 -27.35
N ALA A 135 9.10 -6.42 -27.85
CA ALA A 135 8.95 -7.40 -28.92
C ALA A 135 8.66 -8.83 -28.41
N SER A 136 8.61 -9.05 -27.08
CA SER A 136 8.55 -10.37 -26.46
C SER A 136 9.66 -11.33 -26.95
N ASP A 137 10.85 -10.80 -27.26
CA ASP A 137 11.98 -11.59 -27.78
C ASP A 137 12.80 -12.20 -26.64
N LEU A 138 12.35 -13.37 -26.17
CA LEU A 138 12.98 -14.10 -25.06
C LEU A 138 14.40 -14.58 -25.38
N ALA A 139 14.68 -14.89 -26.65
CA ALA A 139 15.99 -15.34 -27.08
C ALA A 139 16.98 -14.17 -27.07
N GLY A 140 16.57 -13.01 -27.57
CA GLY A 140 17.36 -11.78 -27.49
C GLY A 140 17.64 -11.35 -26.06
N LEU A 141 16.67 -11.49 -25.14
CA LEU A 141 16.88 -11.20 -23.72
C LEU A 141 17.93 -12.13 -23.08
N LYS A 142 17.93 -13.41 -23.46
CA LYS A 142 18.98 -14.35 -23.01
C LYS A 142 20.35 -13.95 -23.54
N GLN A 143 20.43 -13.62 -24.83
CA GLN A 143 21.68 -13.18 -25.45
C GLN A 143 22.23 -11.93 -24.76
N LEU A 144 21.36 -10.97 -24.41
CA LEU A 144 21.74 -9.76 -23.69
C LEU A 144 22.35 -10.05 -22.31
N ILE A 145 21.84 -11.05 -21.59
CA ILE A 145 22.41 -11.50 -20.30
C ILE A 145 23.81 -12.09 -20.50
N GLU A 146 24.00 -12.86 -21.57
CA GLU A 146 25.28 -13.50 -21.90
C GLU A 146 26.31 -12.47 -22.39
N ASP A 147 25.91 -11.52 -23.23
CA ASP A 147 26.77 -10.47 -23.79
C ASP A 147 27.28 -9.50 -22.71
N GLU A 148 26.46 -9.23 -21.68
CA GLU A 148 26.82 -8.36 -20.55
C GLU A 148 27.53 -9.11 -19.40
N ASP A 149 27.86 -10.38 -19.61
CA ASP A 149 28.53 -11.27 -18.63
C ASP A 149 27.83 -11.29 -17.26
N ILE A 150 26.48 -11.23 -17.24
CA ILE A 150 25.75 -11.16 -15.98
C ILE A 150 25.77 -12.52 -15.29
N VAL A 151 26.37 -12.56 -14.10
CA VAL A 151 26.52 -13.77 -13.29
C VAL A 151 25.45 -13.88 -12.20
N CYS A 152 25.14 -15.12 -11.82
CA CYS A 152 24.27 -15.39 -10.70
C CYS A 152 24.89 -14.90 -9.40
N GLY A 153 24.24 -13.99 -8.69
CA GLY A 153 24.74 -13.45 -7.41
C GLY A 153 24.85 -14.45 -6.24
N VAL A 154 24.49 -15.73 -6.44
CA VAL A 154 24.66 -16.80 -5.43
C VAL A 154 25.79 -17.75 -5.81
N SER A 155 25.82 -18.26 -7.04
CA SER A 155 26.82 -19.22 -7.49
C SER A 155 28.05 -18.56 -8.14
N GLY A 156 27.95 -17.29 -8.56
CA GLY A 156 28.97 -16.61 -9.35
C GLY A 156 29.11 -17.13 -10.79
N THR A 157 28.18 -17.97 -11.25
CA THR A 157 28.21 -18.60 -12.58
C THR A 157 27.21 -17.96 -13.54
N SER A 158 27.53 -17.96 -14.83
CA SER A 158 26.65 -17.56 -15.95
C SER A 158 25.93 -18.76 -16.59
N ASN A 159 25.79 -19.88 -15.85
CA ASN A 159 25.17 -21.10 -16.35
C ASN A 159 23.63 -20.99 -16.32
N TRP A 160 23.06 -20.29 -17.29
CA TRP A 160 21.64 -19.98 -17.36
C TRP A 160 20.82 -21.03 -18.15
N THR A 161 19.53 -21.15 -17.84
CA THR A 161 18.54 -21.83 -18.70
C THR A 161 18.09 -20.91 -19.83
N ASP A 162 17.25 -21.41 -20.73
CA ASP A 162 16.53 -20.53 -21.64
C ASP A 162 15.51 -19.69 -20.89
N VAL A 163 15.25 -18.48 -21.40
CA VAL A 163 14.24 -17.57 -20.87
C VAL A 163 12.87 -18.11 -21.26
N ARG A 164 11.95 -18.12 -20.29
CA ARG A 164 10.56 -18.54 -20.50
C ARG A 164 9.58 -17.57 -19.85
N GLU A 165 8.37 -17.52 -20.39
CA GLU A 165 7.28 -16.77 -19.77
C GLU A 165 6.78 -17.49 -18.51
N PHE A 166 6.54 -16.69 -17.47
CA PHE A 166 5.97 -17.15 -16.22
C PHE A 166 4.72 -16.33 -15.90
N ASN A 167 3.55 -16.98 -15.96
CA ASN A 167 2.29 -16.33 -15.62
C ASN A 167 2.25 -15.99 -14.13
N LEU A 168 1.96 -14.72 -13.83
CA LEU A 168 1.94 -14.19 -12.47
C LEU A 168 0.60 -14.42 -11.75
N MET A 169 -0.43 -14.95 -12.40
CA MET A 169 -1.68 -15.29 -11.72
C MET A 169 -1.53 -16.60 -10.95
N PHE A 170 -2.07 -16.64 -9.73
CA PHE A 170 -2.27 -17.90 -9.03
C PHE A 170 -3.49 -18.61 -9.59
N SER A 171 -3.33 -19.83 -10.08
CA SER A 171 -4.44 -20.71 -10.44
C SER A 171 -4.76 -21.71 -9.34
N THR A 172 -6.01 -22.13 -9.31
CA THR A 172 -6.55 -23.20 -8.47
C THR A 172 -7.64 -23.93 -9.24
N GLN A 173 -8.13 -25.03 -8.68
CA GLN A 173 -9.13 -25.89 -9.29
C GLN A 173 -10.47 -25.77 -8.56
N LEU A 174 -11.55 -25.62 -9.32
CA LEU A 174 -12.92 -25.57 -8.82
C LEU A 174 -13.66 -26.85 -9.23
N GLY A 175 -13.95 -27.72 -8.26
CA GLY A 175 -14.67 -28.98 -8.47
C GLY A 175 -14.36 -30.00 -7.37
N SER A 176 -15.28 -30.93 -7.14
CA SER A 176 -15.12 -31.98 -6.12
C SER A 176 -14.33 -33.19 -6.63
N VAL A 177 -14.19 -33.35 -7.95
CA VAL A 177 -13.48 -34.45 -8.59
C VAL A 177 -12.35 -33.85 -9.44
N SER A 178 -11.11 -34.33 -9.23
CA SER A 178 -9.90 -33.77 -9.86
C SER A 178 -9.92 -33.80 -11.39
N GLU A 179 -10.68 -34.72 -12.00
CA GLU A 179 -10.76 -34.87 -13.47
C GLU A 179 -11.76 -33.91 -14.13
N GLU A 180 -12.73 -33.37 -13.39
CA GLU A 180 -13.75 -32.42 -13.89
C GLU A 180 -13.54 -30.99 -13.38
N ALA A 181 -12.48 -30.76 -12.60
CA ALA A 181 -12.26 -29.49 -11.95
C ALA A 181 -11.89 -28.40 -12.97
N SER A 182 -12.63 -27.30 -12.94
CA SER A 182 -12.37 -26.15 -13.81
C SER A 182 -11.28 -25.27 -13.22
N GLU A 183 -10.30 -24.86 -14.02
CA GLU A 183 -9.28 -23.91 -13.57
C GLU A 183 -9.91 -22.54 -13.29
N ILE A 184 -9.56 -21.96 -12.14
CA ILE A 184 -9.95 -20.61 -11.73
C ILE A 184 -8.72 -19.89 -11.17
N TYR A 185 -8.72 -18.56 -11.24
CA TYR A 185 -7.60 -17.75 -10.79
C TYR A 185 -7.97 -16.93 -9.57
N LEU A 186 -6.99 -16.69 -8.70
CA LEU A 186 -7.04 -15.61 -7.73
C LEU A 186 -6.74 -14.30 -8.46
N ARG A 187 -7.58 -13.29 -8.24
CA ARG A 187 -7.47 -12.02 -8.96
C ARG A 187 -6.10 -11.33 -8.75
N PRO A 188 -5.42 -10.87 -9.82
CA PRO A 188 -4.18 -10.10 -9.72
C PRO A 188 -4.37 -8.60 -9.47
N GLU A 189 -5.62 -8.14 -9.59
CA GLU A 189 -6.08 -6.77 -9.33
C GLU A 189 -7.55 -6.75 -8.92
N THR A 190 -8.06 -5.62 -8.45
CA THR A 190 -9.45 -5.48 -7.97
C THR A 190 -10.39 -4.86 -9.01
N ALA A 191 -9.84 -4.14 -10.00
CA ALA A 191 -10.53 -3.42 -11.08
C ALA A 191 -11.54 -4.27 -11.87
N GLN A 192 -11.21 -5.52 -12.18
CA GLN A 192 -12.10 -6.38 -12.97
C GLN A 192 -13.46 -6.62 -12.30
N GLY A 193 -13.49 -6.69 -10.96
CA GLY A 193 -14.73 -6.79 -10.20
C GLY A 193 -15.67 -5.60 -10.38
N ILE A 194 -15.09 -4.42 -10.60
CA ILE A 194 -15.80 -3.18 -10.89
C ILE A 194 -16.36 -3.21 -12.32
N PHE A 195 -15.53 -3.55 -13.30
CA PHE A 195 -15.95 -3.55 -14.71
C PHE A 195 -17.12 -4.52 -14.98
N VAL A 196 -17.06 -5.74 -14.45
CA VAL A 196 -18.15 -6.72 -14.64
C VAL A 196 -19.46 -6.28 -13.97
N ASN A 197 -19.39 -5.40 -12.97
CA ASN A 197 -20.54 -4.86 -12.24
C ASN A 197 -20.96 -3.45 -12.67
N PHE A 198 -20.30 -2.85 -13.67
CA PHE A 198 -20.56 -1.47 -14.11
C PHE A 198 -22.06 -1.19 -14.30
N LEU A 199 -22.77 -2.01 -15.08
CA LEU A 199 -24.20 -1.82 -15.31
C LEU A 199 -25.08 -2.12 -14.11
N ASN A 200 -24.68 -3.04 -13.23
CA ASN A 200 -25.43 -3.34 -12.01
C ASN A 200 -25.42 -2.09 -11.11
N VAL A 201 -24.22 -1.56 -10.85
CA VAL A 201 -24.00 -0.38 -10.01
C VAL A 201 -24.62 0.87 -10.62
N GLN A 202 -24.42 1.10 -11.92
CA GLN A 202 -25.01 2.25 -12.62
C GLN A 202 -26.53 2.27 -12.48
N LYS A 203 -27.20 1.12 -12.67
CA LYS A 203 -28.65 1.02 -12.62
C LYS A 203 -29.21 1.11 -11.20
N THR A 204 -28.67 0.34 -10.26
CA THR A 204 -29.19 0.29 -8.88
C THR A 204 -28.84 1.54 -8.09
N GLY A 205 -27.63 2.08 -8.30
CA GLY A 205 -27.19 3.36 -7.73
C GLY A 205 -27.76 4.59 -8.43
N ARG A 206 -28.45 4.40 -9.57
CA ARG A 206 -28.98 5.49 -10.42
C ARG A 206 -27.90 6.51 -10.81
N MET A 207 -26.68 6.02 -11.01
CA MET A 207 -25.53 6.85 -11.31
C MET A 207 -25.64 7.44 -12.71
N LYS A 208 -25.19 8.68 -12.86
CA LYS A 208 -25.02 9.38 -14.13
C LYS A 208 -23.55 9.63 -14.38
N ILE A 209 -23.13 9.59 -15.64
CA ILE A 209 -21.75 9.92 -15.99
C ILE A 209 -21.55 11.44 -15.83
N PRO A 210 -20.44 11.88 -15.20
CA PRO A 210 -19.34 11.07 -14.68
C PRO A 210 -19.59 10.52 -13.26
N PHE A 211 -19.19 9.27 -13.02
CA PHE A 211 -19.25 8.65 -11.69
C PHE A 211 -18.15 7.63 -11.49
N GLY A 212 -17.80 7.35 -10.23
CA GLY A 212 -16.80 6.37 -9.86
C GLY A 212 -17.37 5.15 -9.14
N ILE A 213 -16.64 4.04 -9.24
CA ILE A 213 -16.84 2.88 -8.39
C ILE A 213 -15.51 2.58 -7.71
N ALA A 214 -15.52 2.54 -6.38
CA ALA A 214 -14.37 2.25 -5.55
C ALA A 214 -14.48 0.84 -4.95
N GLN A 215 -13.33 0.17 -4.80
CA GLN A 215 -13.21 -1.12 -4.13
C GLN A 215 -11.93 -1.18 -3.32
N ILE A 216 -12.00 -1.80 -2.15
CA ILE A 216 -10.83 -2.22 -1.38
C ILE A 216 -10.86 -3.74 -1.31
N GLY A 217 -9.76 -4.40 -1.61
CA GLY A 217 -9.71 -5.84 -1.45
C GLY A 217 -8.35 -6.46 -1.74
N LYS A 218 -8.27 -7.76 -1.46
CA LYS A 218 -7.05 -8.55 -1.71
C LYS A 218 -6.83 -8.78 -3.20
N ALA A 219 -5.56 -8.80 -3.59
CA ALA A 219 -5.07 -9.21 -4.90
C ALA A 219 -3.83 -10.10 -4.71
N PHE A 220 -3.57 -10.95 -5.69
CA PHE A 220 -2.55 -11.99 -5.62
C PHE A 220 -1.67 -11.97 -6.86
N ARG A 221 -0.36 -11.87 -6.67
CA ARG A 221 0.62 -11.94 -7.76
C ARG A 221 1.69 -12.94 -7.40
N ASN A 222 1.94 -13.91 -8.26
CA ASN A 222 2.91 -14.97 -8.09
C ASN A 222 4.33 -14.46 -8.37
N GLU A 223 4.78 -13.49 -7.56
CA GLU A 223 6.05 -12.82 -7.77
C GLU A 223 7.22 -13.82 -7.71
N ILE A 224 8.04 -13.81 -8.76
CA ILE A 224 9.22 -14.69 -8.91
C ILE A 224 10.29 -14.33 -7.86
N VAL A 225 10.53 -13.02 -7.66
CA VAL A 225 11.53 -12.50 -6.71
C VAL A 225 10.87 -11.47 -5.79
N ALA A 226 10.34 -11.94 -4.66
CA ALA A 226 9.88 -11.06 -3.61
C ALA A 226 11.03 -10.65 -2.69
N ARG A 227 11.45 -9.38 -2.80
CA ARG A 227 12.43 -8.74 -1.91
C ARG A 227 11.81 -7.47 -1.34
N GLN A 228 12.48 -6.84 -0.38
CA GLN A 228 12.12 -5.53 0.17
C GLN A 228 10.83 -5.54 1.02
N PHE A 229 10.68 -6.55 1.89
CA PHE A 229 9.62 -6.61 2.91
C PHE A 229 8.21 -6.52 2.28
N ILE A 230 7.29 -5.75 2.86
CA ILE A 230 5.91 -5.60 2.36
C ILE A 230 5.79 -4.78 1.07
N PHE A 231 6.91 -4.32 0.48
CA PHE A 231 6.88 -3.59 -0.80
C PHE A 231 6.53 -4.50 -1.99
N ARG A 232 7.02 -5.76 -1.96
CA ARG A 232 6.67 -6.82 -2.92
C ARG A 232 6.14 -8.04 -2.19
N MET A 233 4.83 -8.23 -2.27
CA MET A 233 4.12 -9.34 -1.63
C MET A 233 3.41 -10.20 -2.66
N ARG A 234 3.16 -11.47 -2.32
CA ARG A 234 2.35 -12.36 -3.16
C ARG A 234 0.85 -12.22 -2.93
N GLU A 235 0.49 -11.78 -1.74
CA GLU A 235 -0.86 -11.44 -1.32
C GLU A 235 -0.79 -10.03 -0.73
N PHE A 236 -1.60 -9.11 -1.24
CA PHE A 236 -1.65 -7.72 -0.76
C PHE A 236 -3.06 -7.17 -0.95
N GLU A 237 -3.32 -5.99 -0.37
CA GLU A 237 -4.57 -5.27 -0.57
C GLU A 237 -4.33 -4.04 -1.46
N GLN A 238 -5.29 -3.80 -2.35
CA GLN A 238 -5.35 -2.59 -3.15
C GLN A 238 -6.61 -1.80 -2.79
N MET A 239 -6.53 -0.49 -2.98
CA MET A 239 -7.69 0.39 -2.98
C MET A 239 -7.74 0.99 -4.38
N GLU A 240 -8.76 0.64 -5.16
CA GLU A 240 -8.85 1.04 -6.56
C GLU A 240 -10.17 1.75 -6.80
N MET A 241 -10.14 2.78 -7.64
CA MET A 241 -11.31 3.50 -8.08
C MET A 241 -11.29 3.63 -9.59
N GLN A 242 -12.40 3.25 -10.22
CA GLN A 242 -12.63 3.36 -11.65
C GLN A 242 -13.66 4.44 -11.90
N PHE A 243 -13.22 5.56 -12.50
CA PHE A 243 -14.03 6.73 -12.78
C PHE A 243 -14.50 6.72 -14.23
N PHE A 244 -15.78 6.49 -14.43
CA PHE A 244 -16.42 6.42 -15.74
C PHE A 244 -16.81 7.80 -16.23
N ILE A 245 -16.30 8.17 -17.40
CA ILE A 245 -16.41 9.50 -18.00
C ILE A 245 -16.96 9.43 -19.43
N ARG A 246 -17.41 10.58 -19.94
CA ARG A 246 -17.82 10.72 -21.33
C ARG A 246 -16.56 10.74 -22.23
N PRO A 247 -16.52 9.98 -23.34
CA PRO A 247 -15.42 10.09 -24.31
C PRO A 247 -15.23 11.54 -24.78
N GLY A 248 -13.98 11.99 -24.87
CA GLY A 248 -13.62 13.38 -25.19
C GLY A 248 -13.43 14.28 -23.97
N THR A 249 -13.60 13.77 -22.75
CA THR A 249 -13.35 14.51 -21.49
C THR A 249 -12.18 13.95 -20.69
N GLU A 250 -11.44 12.99 -21.24
CA GLU A 250 -10.40 12.25 -20.52
C GLU A 250 -9.23 13.10 -20.03
N ASP A 251 -8.78 14.07 -20.81
CA ASP A 251 -7.62 14.89 -20.43
C ASP A 251 -7.95 15.79 -19.22
N GLN A 252 -9.18 16.31 -19.17
CA GLN A 252 -9.68 17.09 -18.04
C GLN A 252 -9.78 16.24 -16.76
N TRP A 253 -10.38 15.05 -16.85
CA TRP A 253 -10.58 14.19 -15.69
C TRP A 253 -9.29 13.53 -15.21
N TYR A 254 -8.37 13.23 -16.13
CA TYR A 254 -7.05 12.73 -15.80
C TYR A 254 -6.28 13.76 -14.96
N GLU A 255 -6.22 15.02 -15.39
CA GLU A 255 -5.53 16.08 -14.64
C GLU A 255 -6.23 16.40 -13.30
N TYR A 256 -7.57 16.36 -13.26
CA TYR A 256 -8.33 16.48 -12.02
C TYR A 256 -7.91 15.41 -11.01
N TRP A 257 -7.92 14.13 -11.41
CA TRP A 257 -7.58 13.02 -10.52
C TRP A 257 -6.11 13.02 -10.15
N LYS A 258 -5.19 13.36 -11.06
CA LYS A 258 -3.76 13.54 -10.74
C LYS A 258 -3.55 14.49 -9.57
N ASN A 259 -4.21 15.65 -9.60
CA ASN A 259 -4.14 16.64 -8.53
C ASN A 259 -4.89 16.20 -7.26
N GLU A 260 -6.08 15.63 -7.39
CA GLU A 260 -6.90 15.23 -6.25
C GLU A 260 -6.27 14.10 -5.45
N ARG A 261 -5.65 13.12 -6.13
CA ARG A 261 -4.92 12.03 -5.48
C ARG A 261 -3.67 12.53 -4.78
N MET A 262 -2.92 13.47 -5.38
CA MET A 262 -1.78 14.10 -4.70
C MET A 262 -2.22 14.86 -3.43
N LYS A 263 -3.35 15.59 -3.45
CA LYS A 263 -3.90 16.23 -2.23
C LYS A 263 -4.21 15.20 -1.14
N TRP A 264 -4.76 14.05 -1.52
CA TRP A 264 -5.03 12.98 -0.56
C TRP A 264 -3.74 12.45 0.09
N HIS A 265 -2.68 12.22 -0.70
CA HIS A 265 -1.36 11.82 -0.17
C HIS A 265 -0.79 12.87 0.79
N LEU A 266 -0.82 14.16 0.42
CA LEU A 266 -0.39 15.25 1.31
C LEU A 266 -1.24 15.31 2.60
N SER A 267 -2.52 14.95 2.52
CA SER A 267 -3.40 14.90 3.69
C SER A 267 -2.96 13.83 4.71
N LEU A 268 -2.13 12.86 4.32
CA LEU A 268 -1.52 11.89 5.24
C LEU A 268 -0.43 12.51 6.12
N GLY A 269 -0.16 13.82 6.02
CA GLY A 269 0.81 14.52 6.84
C GLY A 269 2.25 14.30 6.40
N ILE A 270 2.45 13.83 5.16
CA ILE A 270 3.76 13.58 4.58
C ILE A 270 4.17 14.82 3.77
N PRO A 271 5.42 15.31 3.90
CA PRO A 271 5.88 16.52 3.20
C PRO A 271 5.85 16.37 1.67
N LYS A 272 5.62 17.47 0.96
CA LYS A 272 5.47 17.47 -0.51
C LYS A 272 6.75 17.04 -1.22
N GLU A 273 7.90 17.40 -0.68
CA GLU A 273 9.24 17.06 -1.17
C GLU A 273 9.52 15.56 -1.20
N LYS A 274 8.77 14.76 -0.43
CA LYS A 274 8.86 13.30 -0.45
C LYS A 274 8.09 12.66 -1.59
N TYR A 275 7.30 13.42 -2.33
CA TYR A 275 6.51 12.96 -3.45
C TYR A 275 7.03 13.51 -4.77
N ARG A 276 6.87 12.71 -5.82
CA ARG A 276 7.01 13.16 -7.20
C ARG A 276 6.02 12.45 -8.11
N PHE A 277 5.71 13.08 -9.24
CA PHE A 277 5.06 12.38 -10.34
C PHE A 277 6.13 11.77 -11.24
N HIS A 278 5.88 10.53 -11.66
CA HIS A 278 6.65 9.85 -12.68
C HIS A 278 5.70 9.53 -13.84
N ASP A 279 5.79 10.30 -14.93
CA ASP A 279 4.99 10.05 -16.12
C ASP A 279 5.59 8.87 -16.90
N HIS A 280 4.74 7.91 -17.28
CA HIS A 280 5.20 6.72 -17.99
C HIS A 280 5.59 7.09 -19.42
N VAL A 281 6.84 6.85 -19.79
CA VAL A 281 7.30 6.99 -21.18
C VAL A 281 6.75 5.86 -22.05
N LYS A 282 6.56 4.67 -21.46
CA LYS A 282 5.97 3.49 -22.08
C LYS A 282 4.58 3.22 -21.52
N LEU A 283 3.55 3.54 -22.30
CA LEU A 283 2.17 3.28 -21.92
C LEU A 283 1.81 1.82 -22.19
N ALA A 284 1.07 1.20 -21.27
CA ALA A 284 0.39 -0.06 -21.57
C ALA A 284 -0.54 0.14 -22.78
N PHE A 285 -0.77 -0.91 -23.57
CA PHE A 285 -1.52 -0.82 -24.84
C PHE A 285 -2.95 -0.25 -24.71
N TYR A 286 -3.51 -0.23 -23.50
CA TYR A 286 -4.83 0.31 -23.17
C TYR A 286 -4.81 1.75 -22.61
N ALA A 287 -3.64 2.29 -22.26
CA ALA A 287 -3.52 3.59 -21.60
C ALA A 287 -3.21 4.72 -22.59
N LYS A 288 -4.01 5.80 -22.56
CA LYS A 288 -3.74 7.06 -23.30
C LYS A 288 -2.74 7.95 -22.56
N ALA A 289 -2.78 7.93 -21.23
CA ALA A 289 -1.87 8.62 -20.34
C ALA A 289 -1.76 7.84 -19.04
N ALA A 290 -0.57 7.80 -18.45
CA ALA A 290 -0.30 7.12 -17.20
C ALA A 290 0.77 7.87 -16.41
N CYS A 291 0.52 8.06 -15.12
CA CYS A 291 1.53 8.60 -14.21
C CYS A 291 1.45 7.88 -12.87
N ASP A 292 2.60 7.72 -12.24
CA ASP A 292 2.70 7.22 -10.89
C ASP A 292 2.95 8.37 -9.93
N ILE A 293 2.30 8.30 -8.78
CA ILE A 293 2.73 9.01 -7.58
C ILE A 293 3.78 8.13 -6.92
N GLU A 294 5.01 8.64 -6.85
CA GLU A 294 6.12 7.98 -6.18
C GLU A 294 6.43 8.65 -4.84
N TYR A 295 6.85 7.85 -3.87
CA TYR A 295 7.33 8.29 -2.57
C TYR A 295 8.79 7.90 -2.38
N GLU A 296 9.57 8.78 -1.74
CA GLU A 296 10.96 8.55 -1.38
C GLU A 296 11.07 7.62 -0.16
N PHE A 297 11.03 6.31 -0.40
CA PHE A 297 11.32 5.33 0.64
C PHE A 297 12.81 5.35 1.04
N PRO A 298 13.20 4.76 2.18
CA PRO A 298 14.60 4.47 2.48
C PRO A 298 15.33 3.59 1.45
N ILE A 299 14.58 3.02 0.49
CA ILE A 299 15.08 2.24 -0.65
C ILE A 299 14.99 3.01 -1.99
N GLY A 300 14.81 4.33 -1.93
CA GLY A 300 14.65 5.23 -3.08
C GLY A 300 13.20 5.50 -3.46
N PHE A 301 13.01 6.32 -4.50
CA PHE A 301 11.70 6.61 -5.05
C PHE A 301 11.06 5.35 -5.63
N LYS A 302 9.85 5.06 -5.19
CA LYS A 302 9.04 3.96 -5.69
C LYS A 302 7.56 4.33 -5.73
N GLU A 303 6.84 3.72 -6.66
CA GLU A 303 5.40 3.87 -6.88
C GLU A 303 4.56 3.48 -5.64
N VAL A 304 3.64 4.36 -5.25
CA VAL A 304 2.60 4.10 -4.24
C VAL A 304 1.19 4.10 -4.82
N GLU A 305 0.95 4.88 -5.87
CA GLU A 305 -0.34 4.96 -6.56
C GLU A 305 -0.16 5.23 -8.06
N GLY A 306 -0.79 4.40 -8.89
CA GLY A 306 -0.85 4.59 -10.34
C GLY A 306 -2.14 5.27 -10.76
N ILE A 307 -2.04 6.22 -11.69
CA ILE A 307 -3.18 6.95 -12.27
C ILE A 307 -3.17 6.74 -13.78
N HIS A 308 -4.18 6.05 -14.30
CA HIS A 308 -4.23 5.59 -15.69
C HIS A 308 -5.50 6.09 -16.40
N SER A 309 -5.34 6.66 -17.59
CA SER A 309 -6.45 6.91 -18.51
C SER A 309 -6.58 5.74 -19.47
N ARG A 310 -7.57 4.86 -19.26
CA ARG A 310 -7.68 3.53 -19.91
C ARG A 310 -8.65 3.49 -21.09
N THR A 311 -9.18 4.66 -21.50
CA THR A 311 -10.16 4.78 -22.59
C THR A 311 -11.35 3.82 -22.41
N ASP A 312 -11.90 3.22 -23.48
CA ASP A 312 -13.00 2.26 -23.44
C ASP A 312 -12.56 0.80 -23.35
N HIS A 313 -11.25 0.53 -23.23
CA HIS A 313 -10.65 -0.79 -23.42
C HIS A 313 -11.32 -1.87 -22.56
N ASP A 314 -11.39 -1.66 -21.25
CA ASP A 314 -11.86 -2.66 -20.29
C ASP A 314 -13.32 -3.06 -20.55
N LEU A 315 -14.22 -2.08 -20.65
CA LEU A 315 -15.65 -2.32 -20.88
C LEU A 315 -15.93 -2.89 -22.28
N LYS A 316 -15.17 -2.45 -23.29
CA LYS A 316 -15.29 -2.95 -24.67
C LYS A 316 -14.86 -4.41 -24.76
N SER A 317 -13.77 -4.79 -24.09
CA SER A 317 -13.33 -6.17 -24.08
C SER A 317 -14.34 -7.08 -23.37
N HIS A 318 -14.81 -6.70 -22.17
CA HIS A 318 -15.87 -7.44 -21.48
C HIS A 318 -17.15 -7.58 -22.32
N GLN A 319 -17.55 -6.54 -23.05
CA GLN A 319 -18.69 -6.61 -23.97
C GLN A 319 -18.46 -7.66 -25.08
N GLN A 320 -17.26 -7.72 -25.67
CA GLN A 320 -16.94 -8.67 -26.73
C GLN A 320 -16.99 -10.12 -26.24
N PHE A 321 -16.36 -10.42 -25.10
CA PHE A 321 -16.28 -11.78 -24.57
C PHE A 321 -17.59 -12.25 -23.93
N SER A 322 -18.32 -11.36 -23.24
CA SER A 322 -19.59 -11.71 -22.59
C SER A 322 -20.79 -11.70 -23.53
N LYS A 323 -20.66 -11.04 -24.70
CA LYS A 323 -21.76 -10.74 -25.64
C LYS A 323 -22.89 -9.89 -25.04
N LYS A 324 -22.68 -9.29 -23.86
CA LYS A 324 -23.62 -8.37 -23.20
C LYS A 324 -23.22 -6.93 -23.51
N LYS A 325 -24.19 -6.08 -23.84
CA LYS A 325 -23.94 -4.64 -24.05
C LYS A 325 -23.45 -4.00 -22.75
N MET A 326 -22.37 -3.23 -22.81
CA MET A 326 -21.78 -2.46 -21.70
C MET A 326 -21.87 -0.93 -21.94
N GLN A 327 -22.85 -0.51 -22.74
CA GLN A 327 -23.04 0.89 -23.14
C GLN A 327 -23.88 1.65 -22.11
N TYR A 328 -23.57 2.94 -21.94
CA TYR A 328 -24.38 3.91 -21.21
C TYR A 328 -25.18 4.77 -22.18
N PHE A 329 -26.46 4.98 -21.89
CA PHE A 329 -27.30 5.95 -22.59
C PHE A 329 -27.21 7.30 -21.87
N ASP A 330 -26.68 8.30 -22.54
CA ASP A 330 -26.55 9.65 -22.02
C ASP A 330 -27.76 10.51 -22.45
N PRO A 331 -28.62 10.92 -21.51
CA PRO A 331 -29.80 11.70 -21.82
C PRO A 331 -29.50 13.14 -22.23
N GLU A 332 -28.31 13.69 -21.95
CA GLU A 332 -27.96 15.07 -22.31
C GLU A 332 -27.65 15.20 -23.80
N ILE A 333 -27.00 14.19 -24.38
CA ILE A 333 -26.65 14.15 -25.80
C ILE A 333 -27.51 13.16 -26.61
N ASN A 334 -28.40 12.43 -25.93
CA ASN A 334 -29.30 11.44 -26.51
C ASN A 334 -28.57 10.34 -27.32
N GLN A 335 -27.46 9.81 -26.79
CA GLN A 335 -26.61 8.82 -27.47
C GLN A 335 -26.18 7.70 -26.53
N ASN A 336 -25.89 6.53 -27.12
CA ASN A 336 -25.27 5.41 -26.42
C ASN A 336 -23.77 5.38 -26.71
N TYR A 337 -22.94 5.24 -25.67
CA TYR A 337 -21.49 5.05 -25.82
C TYR A 337 -20.94 4.12 -24.75
N ILE A 338 -19.72 3.60 -24.97
CA ILE A 338 -18.94 2.92 -23.93
C ILE A 338 -18.15 4.01 -23.19
N PRO A 339 -18.32 4.17 -21.87
CA PRO A 339 -17.60 5.17 -21.10
C PRO A 339 -16.10 4.97 -21.15
N TYR A 340 -15.36 6.06 -21.09
CA TYR A 340 -13.92 6.00 -20.83
C TYR A 340 -13.67 5.88 -19.33
N VAL A 341 -12.53 5.31 -18.95
CA VAL A 341 -12.18 5.06 -17.55
C VAL A 341 -10.91 5.81 -17.17
N ILE A 342 -10.98 6.56 -16.06
CA ILE A 342 -9.79 7.00 -15.31
C ILE A 342 -9.67 6.11 -14.08
N GLU A 343 -8.57 5.40 -13.97
CA GLU A 343 -8.23 4.54 -12.85
C GLU A 343 -7.32 5.26 -11.87
N THR A 344 -7.58 5.08 -10.58
CA THR A 344 -6.61 5.35 -9.52
C THR A 344 -6.41 4.08 -8.72
N SER A 345 -5.21 3.51 -8.74
CA SER A 345 -4.87 2.26 -8.06
C SER A 345 -3.78 2.50 -7.02
N ILE A 346 -4.10 2.32 -5.74
CA ILE A 346 -3.15 2.50 -4.63
C ILE A 346 -2.90 1.16 -3.93
N GLY A 347 -1.63 0.82 -3.72
CA GLY A 347 -1.22 -0.32 -2.92
C GLY A 347 -1.36 0.00 -1.43
N LEU A 348 -2.31 -0.62 -0.73
CA LEU A 348 -2.54 -0.35 0.70
C LEU A 348 -1.31 -0.73 1.53
N ASP A 349 -0.69 -1.87 1.24
CA ASP A 349 0.50 -2.33 1.94
C ASP A 349 1.70 -1.39 1.72
N ARG A 350 1.89 -0.89 0.49
CA ARG A 350 2.90 0.14 0.20
C ARG A 350 2.60 1.45 0.93
N THR A 351 1.33 1.82 1.05
CA THR A 351 0.89 3.00 1.80
C THR A 351 1.18 2.85 3.29
N CYS A 352 0.95 1.66 3.87
CA CYS A 352 1.35 1.35 5.25
C CYS A 352 2.85 1.52 5.44
N LEU A 353 3.66 0.98 4.53
CA LEU A 353 5.13 1.10 4.57
C LEU A 353 5.57 2.57 4.46
N MET A 354 4.93 3.35 3.59
CA MET A 354 5.19 4.78 3.40
C MET A 354 4.95 5.54 4.71
N VAL A 355 3.77 5.35 5.33
CA VAL A 355 3.42 6.00 6.60
C VAL A 355 4.34 5.57 7.75
N LEU A 356 4.74 4.29 7.81
CA LEU A 356 5.73 3.80 8.77
C LEU A 356 7.11 4.42 8.56
N SER A 357 7.55 4.52 7.30
CA SER A 357 8.88 5.03 6.95
C SER A 357 9.03 6.51 7.26
N GLU A 358 7.98 7.29 7.04
CA GLU A 358 7.97 8.72 7.38
C GLU A 358 7.85 8.93 8.88
N ALA A 359 7.03 8.14 9.57
CA ALA A 359 6.83 8.29 11.01
C ALA A 359 8.06 7.87 11.84
N TYR A 360 8.91 6.97 11.33
CA TYR A 360 10.04 6.42 12.08
C TYR A 360 11.18 7.42 12.30
N VAL A 361 11.38 7.80 13.56
CA VAL A 361 12.46 8.70 14.00
C VAL A 361 13.21 8.11 15.20
N GLU A 362 14.53 8.04 15.07
CA GLU A 362 15.45 7.82 16.19
C GLU A 362 15.92 9.19 16.70
N GLU A 363 15.62 9.50 17.96
CA GLU A 363 16.00 10.76 18.61
C GLU A 363 17.08 10.52 19.67
N ASP A 364 18.16 11.29 19.57
CA ASP A 364 19.14 11.42 20.65
C ASP A 364 18.63 12.46 21.66
N LEU A 365 18.46 12.02 22.91
CA LEU A 365 18.00 12.82 24.04
C LEU A 365 19.11 12.98 25.09
N SER A 366 20.35 12.74 24.70
CA SER A 366 21.50 12.80 25.59
C SER A 366 21.70 14.20 26.13
N THR A 367 21.92 14.30 27.43
CA THR A 367 22.45 15.51 28.08
C THR A 367 23.95 15.32 28.34
N PRO A 368 24.72 16.38 28.65
CA PRO A 368 26.13 16.24 29.04
C PRO A 368 26.36 15.25 30.19
N GLU A 369 25.33 14.96 30.97
CA GLU A 369 25.35 14.14 32.17
C GLU A 369 24.82 12.71 31.93
N LYS A 370 24.05 12.48 30.86
CA LYS A 370 23.38 11.20 30.61
C LYS A 370 23.18 10.95 29.11
N GLN A 371 23.72 9.83 28.63
CA GLN A 371 23.33 9.33 27.30
C GLN A 371 21.92 8.74 27.34
N ASP A 372 21.07 9.17 26.41
CA ASP A 372 19.69 8.71 26.31
C ASP A 372 19.21 8.81 24.86
N SER A 373 18.39 7.87 24.41
CA SER A 373 17.79 7.90 23.09
C SER A 373 16.39 7.29 23.11
N ARG A 374 15.60 7.59 22.07
CA ARG A 374 14.31 6.93 21.85
C ARG A 374 14.05 6.69 20.38
N VAL A 375 13.26 5.65 20.13
CA VAL A 375 12.51 5.52 18.88
C VAL A 375 11.12 6.10 19.12
N VAL A 376 10.66 6.95 18.20
CA VAL A 376 9.30 7.48 18.19
C VAL A 376 8.70 7.31 16.80
N LEU A 377 7.46 6.82 16.74
CA LEU A 377 6.66 6.83 15.52
C LEU A 377 5.79 8.08 15.49
N ARG A 378 6.20 9.08 14.72
CA ARG A 378 5.52 10.38 14.58
C ARG A 378 4.30 10.31 13.66
N PHE A 379 3.41 9.35 13.87
CA PHE A 379 2.17 9.26 13.09
C PHE A 379 1.31 10.52 13.28
N PRO A 380 0.69 11.05 12.22
CA PRO A 380 -0.44 11.95 12.37
C PRO A 380 -1.50 11.30 13.29
N PRO A 381 -2.12 12.05 14.22
CA PRO A 381 -3.06 11.47 15.18
C PRO A 381 -4.18 10.64 14.53
N LYS A 382 -4.68 11.05 13.36
CA LYS A 382 -5.70 10.30 12.61
C LYS A 382 -5.26 8.93 12.11
N LEU A 383 -3.96 8.70 11.90
CA LEU A 383 -3.42 7.41 11.46
C LEU A 383 -2.94 6.51 12.61
N ALA A 384 -2.56 7.09 13.75
CA ALA A 384 -2.00 6.35 14.88
C ALA A 384 -2.88 5.15 15.33
N PRO A 385 -2.34 3.93 15.52
CA PRO A 385 -3.13 2.75 15.91
C PRO A 385 -3.92 2.95 17.21
N ILE A 386 -3.27 3.58 18.19
CA ILE A 386 -3.86 3.97 19.46
C ILE A 386 -3.84 5.50 19.52
N LYS A 387 -4.94 6.10 19.94
CA LYS A 387 -5.06 7.56 20.03
C LYS A 387 -4.73 8.08 21.42
N LEU A 388 -5.10 7.31 22.45
CA LEU A 388 -4.92 7.69 23.84
C LEU A 388 -4.42 6.52 24.69
N ALA A 389 -3.32 6.72 25.41
CA ALA A 389 -2.88 5.85 26.48
C ALA A 389 -3.39 6.36 27.83
N VAL A 390 -3.88 5.49 28.70
CA VAL A 390 -4.28 5.81 30.08
C VAL A 390 -3.37 5.06 31.04
N LEU A 391 -2.57 5.81 31.79
CA LEU A 391 -1.41 5.33 32.54
C LEU A 391 -1.48 5.76 34.02
N PRO A 392 -2.10 4.96 34.91
CA PRO A 392 -2.09 5.27 36.34
C PRO A 392 -0.67 5.28 36.91
N LEU A 393 -0.32 6.25 37.75
CA LEU A 393 1.04 6.39 38.27
C LEU A 393 1.47 5.15 39.05
N VAL A 394 0.56 4.59 39.86
CA VAL A 394 0.75 3.36 40.63
C VAL A 394 -0.44 2.40 40.45
N LYS A 395 -0.21 1.09 40.64
CA LYS A 395 -1.22 0.02 40.57
C LYS A 395 -2.15 -0.09 41.78
N LYS A 396 -2.15 0.92 42.63
CA LYS A 396 -2.84 0.89 43.93
C LYS A 396 -3.46 2.25 44.19
N ASP A 397 -3.99 2.39 45.39
CA ASP A 397 -4.52 3.66 45.88
C ASP A 397 -5.66 4.19 44.99
N GLY A 398 -6.51 3.36 44.39
CA GLY A 398 -7.69 3.87 43.67
C GLY A 398 -7.41 4.57 42.31
N LEU A 399 -6.14 4.71 41.89
CA LEU A 399 -5.79 5.34 40.61
C LEU A 399 -6.17 4.47 39.39
N PRO A 400 -6.02 3.14 39.44
CA PRO A 400 -6.51 2.25 38.38
C PRO A 400 -7.99 2.45 38.05
N GLU A 401 -8.83 2.62 39.08
CA GLU A 401 -10.27 2.78 38.97
C GLU A 401 -10.62 4.07 38.22
N ILE A 402 -9.95 5.17 38.54
CA ILE A 402 -10.07 6.45 37.80
C ILE A 402 -9.60 6.27 36.35
N GLY A 403 -8.50 5.53 36.12
CA GLY A 403 -8.03 5.24 34.77
C GLY A 403 -9.03 4.44 33.95
N ARG A 404 -9.72 3.47 34.56
CA ARG A 404 -10.81 2.72 33.90
C ARG A 404 -12.02 3.60 33.63
N GLU A 405 -12.35 4.54 34.51
CA GLU A 405 -13.39 5.54 34.29
C GLU A 405 -13.10 6.37 33.03
N ILE A 406 -11.90 6.95 32.94
CA ILE A 406 -11.45 7.74 31.77
C ILE A 406 -11.52 6.89 30.49
N MET A 407 -11.00 5.65 30.55
CA MET A 407 -11.02 4.73 29.42
C MET A 407 -12.45 4.42 28.96
N ASN A 408 -13.40 4.21 29.88
CA ASN A 408 -14.79 3.92 29.55
C ASN A 408 -15.48 5.09 28.84
N THR A 409 -15.15 6.33 29.22
CA THR A 409 -15.66 7.55 28.58
C THR A 409 -15.09 7.74 27.16
N CYS A 410 -13.84 7.33 26.93
CA CYS A 410 -13.13 7.57 25.66
C CYS A 410 -13.27 6.43 24.64
N LYS A 411 -13.36 5.17 25.07
CA LYS A 411 -13.23 3.98 24.19
C LYS A 411 -14.34 3.83 23.14
N SER A 412 -15.48 4.51 23.30
CA SER A 412 -16.55 4.55 22.30
C SER A 412 -16.27 5.49 21.14
N GLN A 413 -15.33 6.42 21.31
CA GLN A 413 -15.04 7.49 20.35
C GLN A 413 -13.75 7.21 19.57
N PHE A 414 -12.74 6.64 20.24
CA PHE A 414 -11.46 6.30 19.62
C PHE A 414 -10.72 5.18 20.36
N ARG A 415 -9.73 4.60 19.68
CA ARG A 415 -8.90 3.51 20.23
C ARG A 415 -8.06 4.02 21.41
N CYS A 416 -8.31 3.41 22.57
CA CYS A 416 -7.61 3.68 23.82
C CYS A 416 -6.77 2.47 24.26
N PHE A 417 -5.69 2.72 24.98
CA PHE A 417 -4.85 1.71 25.61
C PHE A 417 -4.75 1.99 27.12
N TYR A 418 -4.64 0.94 27.93
CA TYR A 418 -4.51 1.05 29.37
C TYR A 418 -3.33 0.22 29.85
N GLU A 419 -2.42 0.82 30.62
CA GLU A 419 -1.30 0.10 31.23
C GLU A 419 -0.83 0.72 32.54
N GLU A 420 -0.66 -0.14 33.53
CA GLU A 420 -0.24 0.19 34.89
C GLU A 420 1.04 -0.55 35.31
N LYS A 421 1.59 -1.40 34.43
CA LYS A 421 2.84 -2.14 34.64
C LYS A 421 4.04 -1.24 34.33
N ASP A 422 5.10 -1.38 35.12
CA ASP A 422 6.36 -0.65 34.98
C ASP A 422 6.30 0.86 35.32
N ALA A 423 7.49 1.45 35.46
CA ALA A 423 7.65 2.87 35.73
C ALA A 423 7.05 3.72 34.58
N ILE A 424 6.50 4.89 34.92
CA ILE A 424 5.80 5.76 33.95
C ILE A 424 6.66 6.12 32.73
N GLY A 425 7.97 6.35 32.94
CA GLY A 425 8.90 6.63 31.85
C GLY A 425 9.03 5.47 30.84
N LYS A 426 9.07 4.22 31.31
CA LYS A 426 9.11 3.04 30.43
C LYS A 426 7.81 2.90 29.62
N ARG A 427 6.68 3.20 30.26
CA ARG A 427 5.38 3.21 29.60
C ARG A 427 5.31 4.30 28.52
N TYR A 428 5.78 5.52 28.81
CA TYR A 428 5.88 6.56 27.78
C TYR A 428 6.78 6.15 26.61
N ARG A 429 7.96 5.56 26.88
CA ARG A 429 8.85 5.04 25.83
C ARG A 429 8.15 4.01 24.93
N ARG A 430 7.39 3.09 25.52
CA ARG A 430 6.59 2.11 24.76
C ARG A 430 5.52 2.78 23.90
N MET A 431 4.79 3.76 24.45
CA MET A 431 3.74 4.47 23.72
C MET A 431 4.31 5.35 22.59
N ASP A 432 5.47 5.97 22.79
CA ASP A 432 6.21 6.71 21.77
C ASP A 432 6.64 5.77 20.62
N ALA A 433 7.18 4.59 20.96
CA ALA A 433 7.63 3.57 20.00
C ALA A 433 6.49 2.98 19.15
N ILE A 434 5.26 2.90 19.67
CA ILE A 434 4.08 2.49 18.88
C ILE A 434 3.30 3.68 18.29
N GLY A 435 3.80 4.91 18.51
CA GLY A 435 3.29 6.13 17.90
C GLY A 435 1.97 6.65 18.46
N THR A 436 1.65 6.34 19.71
CA THR A 436 0.45 6.88 20.37
C THR A 436 0.63 8.38 20.63
N PRO A 437 -0.23 9.26 20.11
CA PRO A 437 -0.01 10.70 20.15
C PRO A 437 -0.20 11.29 21.55
N PHE A 438 -1.09 10.71 22.38
CA PHE A 438 -1.42 11.23 23.70
C PHE A 438 -1.33 10.17 24.79
N CYS A 439 -0.72 10.54 25.92
CA CYS A 439 -0.71 9.72 27.13
C CYS A 439 -1.29 10.53 28.29
N VAL A 440 -2.31 10.00 28.95
CA VAL A 440 -2.90 10.54 30.18
C VAL A 440 -2.30 9.81 31.37
N THR A 441 -1.77 10.57 32.32
CA THR A 441 -1.25 10.05 33.58
C THR A 441 -2.14 10.49 34.73
N ILE A 442 -2.52 9.50 35.54
CA ILE A 442 -3.36 9.70 36.72
C ILE A 442 -2.46 9.62 37.95
N ASP A 443 -2.37 10.71 38.69
CA ASP A 443 -1.55 10.85 39.89
C ASP A 443 -2.42 11.00 41.15
N HIS A 444 -1.79 11.16 42.31
CA HIS A 444 -2.52 11.34 43.56
C HIS A 444 -3.35 12.63 43.58
N GLN A 445 -2.89 13.69 42.92
CA GLN A 445 -3.59 14.97 42.85
C GLN A 445 -4.88 14.85 42.04
N THR A 446 -4.95 13.93 41.06
CA THR A 446 -6.18 13.64 40.31
C THR A 446 -7.37 13.30 41.21
N LYS A 447 -7.15 12.70 42.39
CA LYS A 447 -8.24 12.40 43.33
C LYS A 447 -8.86 13.65 43.95
N GLU A 448 -8.07 14.69 44.11
CA GLU A 448 -8.45 15.91 44.81
C GLU A 448 -9.17 16.89 43.88
N ASP A 449 -8.66 17.05 42.65
CA ASP A 449 -9.14 18.10 41.73
C ASP A 449 -9.74 17.57 40.42
N ARG A 450 -9.78 16.24 40.22
CA ARG A 450 -10.25 15.58 38.99
C ARG A 450 -9.58 16.08 37.70
N THR A 451 -8.33 16.53 37.80
CA THR A 451 -7.48 16.86 36.66
C THR A 451 -6.38 15.81 36.48
N VAL A 452 -5.93 15.62 35.25
CA VAL A 452 -4.90 14.63 34.88
C VAL A 452 -3.81 15.29 34.06
N THR A 453 -2.66 14.64 34.00
CA THR A 453 -1.55 15.09 33.16
C THR A 453 -1.68 14.50 31.76
N LEU A 454 -1.90 15.34 30.76
CA LEU A 454 -1.89 14.97 29.34
C LEU A 454 -0.51 15.25 28.75
N ARG A 455 0.15 14.20 28.23
CA ARG A 455 1.44 14.27 27.57
C ARG A 455 1.29 14.15 26.05
N HIS A 456 1.93 15.05 25.32
CA HIS A 456 2.05 15.03 23.86
C HIS A 456 3.29 14.22 23.44
N ARG A 457 3.14 13.29 22.49
CA ARG A 457 4.21 12.39 22.03
C ARG A 457 5.42 13.14 21.47
N ASP A 458 5.16 14.05 20.52
CA ASP A 458 6.20 14.69 19.71
C ASP A 458 7.00 15.69 20.53
N SER A 459 6.31 16.63 21.20
CA SER A 459 6.97 17.68 22.01
C SER A 459 7.40 17.21 23.40
N MET A 460 6.91 16.06 23.86
CA MET A 460 7.05 15.57 25.25
C MET A 460 6.47 16.49 26.32
N GLN A 461 5.80 17.59 25.94
CA GLN A 461 5.20 18.54 26.87
C GLN A 461 4.03 17.90 27.62
N GLN A 462 3.86 18.33 28.86
CA GLN A 462 2.84 17.87 29.78
C GLN A 462 1.99 19.06 30.24
N GLU A 463 0.68 18.88 30.20
CA GLU A 463 -0.29 19.88 30.66
C GLU A 463 -1.32 19.23 31.59
N ARG A 464 -1.80 19.98 32.59
CA ARG A 464 -2.88 19.54 33.48
C ARG A 464 -4.22 19.93 32.86
N VAL A 465 -5.07 18.94 32.62
CA VAL A 465 -6.40 19.14 32.02
C VAL A 465 -7.48 18.45 32.85
N PRO A 466 -8.71 19.01 32.93
CA PRO A 466 -9.84 18.32 33.52
C PRO A 466 -10.16 17.01 32.79
N ILE A 467 -10.51 15.96 33.54
CA ILE A 467 -10.86 14.64 32.96
C ILE A 467 -11.96 14.76 31.90
N ALA A 468 -12.94 15.65 32.13
CA ALA A 468 -14.07 15.84 31.23
C ALA A 468 -13.68 16.40 29.84
N GLU A 469 -12.52 17.06 29.72
CA GLU A 469 -12.08 17.69 28.47
C GLU A 469 -11.30 16.74 27.56
N ILE A 470 -10.77 15.63 28.10
CA ILE A 470 -9.93 14.68 27.37
C ILE A 470 -10.57 14.23 26.05
N PRO A 471 -11.85 13.79 26.01
CA PRO A 471 -12.44 13.33 24.75
C PRO A 471 -12.49 14.44 23.69
N ALA A 472 -12.82 15.66 24.08
CA ALA A 472 -12.92 16.80 23.17
C ALA A 472 -11.54 17.18 22.61
N ILE A 473 -10.52 17.24 23.47
CA ILE A 473 -9.14 17.54 23.08
C ILE A 473 -8.63 16.50 22.07
N VAL A 474 -8.79 15.22 22.39
CA VAL A 474 -8.29 14.12 21.54
C VAL A 474 -9.05 14.07 20.21
N ASN A 475 -10.37 14.20 20.22
CA ASN A 475 -11.16 14.20 18.97
C ASN A 475 -10.82 15.37 18.04
N LYS A 476 -10.61 16.57 18.59
CA LYS A 476 -10.22 17.74 17.80
C LYS A 476 -8.92 17.47 17.02
N LEU A 477 -7.98 16.77 17.62
CA LEU A 477 -6.67 16.47 17.03
C LEU A 477 -6.71 15.23 16.11
N ILE A 478 -7.65 14.30 16.31
CA ILE A 478 -7.89 13.19 15.38
C ILE A 478 -8.67 13.65 14.13
N GLY A 479 -9.62 14.56 14.30
CA GLY A 479 -10.48 15.04 13.21
C GLY A 479 -9.90 16.18 12.37
N GLY A 480 -8.76 16.74 12.81
CA GLY A 480 -8.05 17.83 12.15
C GLY A 480 -7.15 17.43 10.99
#